data_AF-A0A256YYZ9-F1
#
_entry.id   AF-A0A256YYZ9-F1
#
_cell.length_a   1.000
_cell.length_b   1.000
_cell.length_c   1.000
_cell.angle_alpha   90.00
_cell.angle_beta   90.00
_cell.angle_gamma   90.00
#
_symmetry.space_group_name_H-M   'P 1'
#
loop_
_entity.id
_entity.type
_entity.pdbx_description
1 polymer ?
#
loop_
_entity_poly.entity_id
_entity_poly.type
_entity_poly.pdbx_seq_one_letter_code
_entity_poly.pdbx_strand_id
1 'polypeptide(L)'
;MPRRRRFGVTSIDRYQLKAFRVHYMPGIPEDIVRAVASNQTSAFTAGFGLFNRVWREKVVPILEDEHVPQMDYAKYRGFMNEYLSKVVIKGTTSGDEIIRKWTGQGADPHILTRIAEELNMIKVKHEEHGG
;
A
#
# COMPACT_ATOMS: atom_id res chain seq x y z
N MET A 1 12.08 18.20 16.21
CA MET A 1 10.85 17.80 15.48
C MET A 1 10.27 16.54 16.11
N PRO A 2 8.94 16.41 16.25
CA PRO A 2 8.32 15.19 16.76
C PRO A 2 8.69 14.00 15.87
N ARG A 3 9.15 12.91 16.49
CA ARG A 3 9.57 11.68 15.79
C ARG A 3 8.36 11.10 15.03
N ARG A 4 8.51 10.85 13.72
CA ARG A 4 7.48 10.14 12.93
C ARG A 4 7.20 8.79 13.59
N ARG A 5 5.96 8.55 14.01
CA ARG A 5 5.55 7.28 14.63
C ARG A 5 5.70 6.17 13.58
N ARG A 6 6.54 5.18 13.88
CA ARG A 6 6.70 3.98 13.05
C ARG A 6 5.52 3.04 13.28
N PHE A 7 5.07 2.37 12.22
CA PHE A 7 4.14 1.24 12.39
C PHE A 7 4.88 0.14 13.14
N GLY A 8 4.41 -0.20 14.34
CA GLY A 8 5.02 -1.20 15.21
C GLY A 8 3.99 -2.23 15.67
N VAL A 9 4.44 -3.19 16.47
CA VAL A 9 3.60 -4.32 16.95
C VAL A 9 2.27 -3.86 17.57
N THR A 10 2.27 -2.79 18.35
CA THR A 10 1.05 -2.28 19.00
C THR A 10 0.22 -1.32 18.13
N SER A 11 0.58 -1.12 16.85
CA SER A 11 -0.18 -0.22 15.98
C SER A 11 -1.58 -0.76 15.67
N ILE A 12 -1.73 -2.07 15.58
CA ILE A 12 -3.02 -2.74 15.37
C ILE A 12 -3.91 -2.58 16.61
N ASP A 13 -3.39 -2.88 17.80
CA ASP A 13 -4.14 -2.76 19.06
C ASP A 13 -4.65 -1.33 19.28
N ARG A 14 -3.79 -0.33 19.02
CA ARG A 14 -4.18 1.09 19.13
C ARG A 14 -5.26 1.48 18.12
N TYR A 15 -5.19 0.93 16.90
CA TYR A 15 -6.20 1.19 15.87
C TYR A 15 -7.54 0.57 16.26
N GLN A 16 -7.52 -0.70 16.69
CA GLN A 16 -8.73 -1.42 17.12
C GLN A 16 -9.39 -0.79 18.35
N LEU A 17 -8.59 -0.37 19.35
CA LEU A 17 -9.10 0.36 20.51
C LEU A 17 -9.77 1.67 20.11
N LYS A 18 -9.19 2.41 19.16
CA LYS A 18 -9.78 3.65 18.66
C LYS A 18 -11.07 3.38 17.90
N ALA A 19 -11.09 2.36 17.03
CA ALA A 19 -12.29 1.98 16.27
C ALA A 19 -13.43 1.58 17.22
N PHE A 20 -13.14 0.77 18.23
CA PHE A 20 -14.11 0.39 19.27
C PHE A 20 -14.70 1.63 19.96
N ARG A 21 -13.86 2.57 20.42
CA ARG A 21 -14.31 3.80 21.09
C ARG A 21 -15.16 4.70 20.19
N VAL A 22 -14.91 4.72 18.88
CA VAL A 22 -15.68 5.54 17.93
C VAL A 22 -17.09 4.99 17.73
N HIS A 23 -17.23 3.65 17.67
CA HIS A 23 -18.51 3.00 17.42
C HIS A 23 -19.32 2.70 18.69
N TYR A 24 -18.71 2.82 19.87
CA TYR A 24 -19.39 2.61 21.13
C TYR A 24 -20.35 3.76 21.43
N MET A 25 -21.65 3.50 21.29
CA MET A 25 -22.74 4.44 21.56
C MET A 25 -23.82 3.79 22.41
N PRO A 26 -24.55 4.56 23.26
CA PRO A 26 -25.66 4.02 24.05
C PRO A 26 -26.68 3.30 23.16
N GLY A 27 -27.10 2.10 23.56
CA GLY A 27 -28.08 1.30 22.83
C GLY A 27 -27.52 0.35 21.77
N ILE A 28 -26.20 0.38 21.51
CA ILE A 28 -25.56 -0.59 20.60
C ILE A 28 -24.92 -1.72 21.43
N PRO A 29 -25.24 -3.00 21.15
CA PRO A 29 -24.58 -4.14 21.77
C PRO A 29 -23.05 -4.15 21.58
N GLU A 30 -22.29 -4.45 22.65
CA GLU A 30 -20.82 -4.39 22.64
C GLU A 30 -20.18 -5.38 21.66
N ASP A 31 -20.79 -6.55 21.49
CA ASP A 31 -20.37 -7.59 20.54
C ASP A 31 -20.39 -7.08 19.10
N ILE A 32 -21.41 -6.30 18.72
CA ILE A 32 -21.50 -5.66 17.41
C ILE A 32 -20.38 -4.62 17.25
N VAL A 33 -20.13 -3.80 18.27
CA VAL A 33 -19.04 -2.80 18.26
C VAL A 33 -17.67 -3.49 18.09
N ARG A 34 -17.46 -4.61 18.78
CA ARG A 34 -16.23 -5.41 18.70
C ARG A 34 -16.07 -6.05 17.33
N ALA A 35 -17.15 -6.58 16.75
CA ALA A 35 -17.15 -7.14 15.40
C ALA A 35 -16.83 -6.06 14.35
N VAL A 36 -17.43 -4.88 14.45
CA VAL A 36 -17.14 -3.75 13.54
C VAL A 36 -15.68 -3.31 13.65
N ALA A 37 -15.16 -3.13 14.87
CA ALA A 37 -13.77 -2.73 15.09
C ALA A 37 -12.78 -3.79 14.55
N SER A 38 -13.10 -5.07 14.73
CA SER A 38 -12.34 -6.19 14.16
C SER A 38 -12.36 -6.16 12.63
N ASN A 39 -13.54 -6.07 12.01
CA ASN A 39 -13.69 -6.03 10.56
C ASN A 39 -12.98 -4.83 9.92
N GLN A 40 -13.05 -3.65 10.54
CA GLN A 40 -12.31 -2.47 10.09
C GLN A 40 -10.80 -2.68 10.16
N THR A 41 -10.31 -3.31 11.24
CA THR A 41 -8.90 -3.63 11.40
C THR A 41 -8.46 -4.64 10.35
N SER A 42 -9.23 -5.70 10.12
CA SER A 42 -8.98 -6.70 9.08
C SER A 42 -8.93 -6.07 7.69
N ALA A 43 -9.90 -5.21 7.35
CA ALA A 43 -9.94 -4.50 6.07
C ALA A 43 -8.73 -3.57 5.90
N PHE A 44 -8.34 -2.85 6.96
CA PHE A 44 -7.13 -2.04 6.97
C PHE A 44 -5.89 -2.91 6.73
N THR A 45 -5.73 -4.04 7.44
CA THR A 45 -4.57 -4.92 7.28
C THR A 45 -4.50 -5.56 5.89
N ALA A 46 -5.64 -5.93 5.30
CA ALA A 46 -5.70 -6.47 3.96
C ALA A 46 -5.26 -5.41 2.92
N GLY A 47 -5.80 -4.20 3.01
CA GLY A 47 -5.45 -3.10 2.09
C GLY A 47 -4.05 -2.55 2.32
N PHE A 48 -3.79 -1.96 3.49
CA PHE A 48 -2.51 -1.32 3.81
C PHE A 48 -1.34 -2.32 3.83
N GLY A 49 -1.60 -3.57 4.21
CA GLY A 49 -0.60 -4.63 4.23
C GLY A 49 0.02 -4.85 2.86
N LEU A 50 -0.78 -4.90 1.80
CA LEU A 50 -0.30 -5.08 0.44
C LEU A 50 0.64 -3.94 0.01
N PHE A 51 0.18 -2.68 0.09
CA PHE A 51 0.98 -1.52 -0.33
C PHE A 51 2.30 -1.41 0.44
N ASN A 52 2.27 -1.61 1.77
CA ASN A 52 3.47 -1.52 2.59
C ASN A 52 4.42 -2.70 2.37
N ARG A 53 3.88 -3.91 2.17
CA ARG A 53 4.67 -5.10 1.84
C ARG A 53 5.38 -4.93 0.50
N VAL A 54 4.63 -4.59 -0.54
CA VAL A 54 5.17 -4.34 -1.89
C VAL A 54 6.24 -3.25 -1.87
N TRP A 55 5.99 -2.15 -1.15
CA TRP A 55 6.99 -1.11 -0.99
C TRP A 55 8.30 -1.65 -0.42
N ARG A 56 8.24 -2.38 0.70
CA ARG A 56 9.43 -2.85 1.43
C ARG A 56 10.14 -4.00 0.77
N GLU A 57 9.39 -4.95 0.21
CA GLU A 57 9.93 -6.22 -0.27
C GLU A 57 10.25 -6.21 -1.76
N LYS A 58 9.65 -5.30 -2.53
CA LYS A 58 9.83 -5.23 -4.00
C LYS A 58 10.46 -3.94 -4.45
N VAL A 59 9.88 -2.80 -4.05
CA VAL A 59 10.33 -1.51 -4.59
C VAL A 59 11.63 -1.02 -3.95
N VAL A 60 11.73 -1.05 -2.62
CA VAL A 60 12.95 -0.58 -1.92
C VAL A 60 14.22 -1.30 -2.42
N PRO A 61 14.25 -2.64 -2.56
CA PRO A 61 15.41 -3.33 -3.12
C PRO A 61 15.81 -2.83 -4.51
N ILE A 62 14.86 -2.60 -5.43
CA ILE A 62 15.16 -2.04 -6.76
C ILE A 62 15.82 -0.67 -6.65
N LEU A 63 15.31 0.19 -5.76
CA LEU A 63 15.86 1.54 -5.56
C LEU A 63 17.25 1.51 -4.93
N GLU A 64 17.52 0.53 -4.06
CA GLU A 64 18.84 0.31 -3.48
C GLU A 64 19.84 -0.20 -4.53
N ASP A 65 19.45 -1.17 -5.35
CA ASP A 65 20.27 -1.71 -6.45
C ASP A 65 20.64 -0.63 -7.48
N GLU A 66 19.69 0.26 -7.79
CA GLU A 66 19.87 1.38 -8.73
C GLU A 66 20.50 2.62 -8.09
N HIS A 67 20.96 2.51 -6.83
CA HIS A 67 21.63 3.59 -6.08
C HIS A 67 20.82 4.89 -6.01
N VAL A 68 19.49 4.79 -5.97
CA VAL A 68 18.60 5.94 -5.92
C VAL A 68 18.77 6.66 -4.57
N PRO A 69 18.93 8.00 -4.56
CA PRO A 69 18.96 8.76 -3.32
C PRO A 69 17.66 8.59 -2.51
N GLN A 70 17.77 8.41 -1.18
CA GLN A 70 16.57 8.24 -0.33
C GLN A 70 15.57 9.38 -0.42
N MET A 71 16.01 10.59 -0.76
CA MET A 71 15.13 11.75 -0.97
C MET A 71 14.17 11.54 -2.15
N ASP A 72 14.57 10.77 -3.16
CA ASP A 72 13.74 10.44 -4.32
C ASP A 72 12.78 9.29 -4.08
N TYR A 73 12.87 8.58 -2.95
CA TYR A 73 12.01 7.43 -2.68
C TYR A 73 10.53 7.83 -2.63
N ALA A 74 10.22 9.06 -2.20
CA ALA A 74 8.85 9.55 -2.18
C ALA A 74 8.20 9.57 -3.58
N LYS A 75 8.97 9.90 -4.62
CA LYS A 75 8.53 9.91 -6.02
C LYS A 75 8.19 8.49 -6.48
N TYR A 76 9.09 7.54 -6.31
CA TYR A 76 8.86 6.14 -6.68
C TYR A 76 7.77 5.46 -5.84
N ARG A 77 7.60 5.87 -4.58
CA ARG A 77 6.48 5.42 -3.76
C ARG A 77 5.13 5.93 -4.26
N GLY A 78 5.10 7.18 -4.73
CA GLY A 78 3.93 7.76 -5.38
C GLY A 78 3.55 6.98 -6.64
N PHE A 79 4.53 6.69 -7.50
CA PHE A 79 4.35 5.84 -8.67
C PHE A 79 3.79 4.45 -8.31
N MET A 80 4.44 3.73 -7.39
CA MET A 80 4.01 2.38 -6.98
C MET A 80 2.57 2.39 -6.48
N ASN A 81 2.20 3.34 -5.60
CA ASN A 81 0.85 3.41 -5.07
C ASN A 81 -0.19 3.64 -6.17
N GLU A 82 0.10 4.54 -7.11
CA GLU A 82 -0.81 4.84 -8.22
C GLU A 82 -0.92 3.66 -9.19
N TYR A 83 0.21 3.05 -9.57
CA TYR A 83 0.25 1.90 -10.47
C TYR A 83 -0.47 0.68 -9.87
N LEU A 84 -0.15 0.33 -8.62
CA LEU A 84 -0.79 -0.78 -7.92
C LEU A 84 -2.30 -0.55 -7.78
N SER A 85 -2.74 0.67 -7.44
CA SER A 85 -4.17 0.96 -7.30
C SER A 85 -4.92 0.97 -8.63
N LYS A 86 -4.38 1.60 -9.68
CA LYS A 86 -5.13 1.88 -10.92
C LYS A 86 -4.95 0.81 -11.99
N VAL A 87 -3.80 0.16 -12.05
CA VAL A 87 -3.48 -0.84 -13.10
C VAL A 87 -3.72 -2.24 -12.54
N VAL A 88 -3.11 -2.57 -11.40
CA VAL A 88 -3.13 -3.93 -10.86
C VAL A 88 -4.46 -4.25 -10.19
N ILE A 89 -4.91 -3.42 -9.25
CA ILE A 89 -6.13 -3.70 -8.47
C ILE A 89 -7.41 -3.33 -9.24
N LYS A 90 -7.47 -2.11 -9.79
CA LYS A 90 -8.70 -1.60 -10.43
C LYS A 90 -8.78 -1.84 -11.94
N GLY A 91 -7.64 -1.95 -12.63
CA GLY A 91 -7.61 -2.07 -14.10
C GLY A 91 -8.21 -0.88 -14.86
N THR A 92 -8.26 0.32 -14.26
CA THR A 92 -8.92 1.51 -14.83
C THR A 92 -8.00 2.34 -15.73
N THR A 93 -6.70 2.04 -15.77
CA THR A 93 -5.69 2.84 -16.49
C THR A 93 -4.63 1.90 -17.03
N SER A 94 -4.03 2.25 -18.17
CA SER A 94 -2.91 1.47 -18.74
C SER A 94 -1.60 1.72 -17.97
N GLY A 95 -0.73 0.70 -17.91
CA GLY A 95 0.58 0.83 -17.28
C GLY A 95 1.45 1.89 -17.94
N ASP A 96 1.46 1.92 -19.27
CA ASP A 96 2.26 2.86 -20.07
C ASP A 96 1.87 4.33 -19.86
N GLU A 97 0.59 4.59 -19.61
CA GLU A 97 0.13 5.95 -19.29
C GLU A 97 0.68 6.43 -17.95
N ILE A 98 0.70 5.56 -16.93
CA ILE A 98 1.25 5.89 -15.61
C ILE A 98 2.77 6.05 -15.70
N ILE A 99 3.47 5.16 -16.43
CA ILE A 99 4.91 5.29 -16.64
C ILE A 99 5.22 6.62 -17.32
N ARG A 100 4.55 6.95 -18.44
CA ARG A 100 4.74 8.23 -19.14
C ARG A 100 4.50 9.44 -18.24
N LYS A 101 3.43 9.40 -17.42
CA LYS A 101 3.12 10.46 -16.46
C LYS A 101 4.26 10.68 -15.46
N TRP A 102 4.78 9.62 -14.85
CA TRP A 102 5.81 9.74 -13.82
C TRP A 102 7.21 10.00 -14.40
N THR A 103 7.50 9.53 -15.61
CA THR A 103 8.66 9.96 -16.40
C THR A 103 8.63 11.47 -16.63
N GLY A 104 7.47 12.03 -17.02
CA GLY A 104 7.30 13.47 -17.18
C GLY A 104 7.48 14.29 -15.89
N GLN A 105 7.40 13.65 -14.72
CA GLN A 105 7.69 14.23 -13.41
C GLN A 105 9.15 14.04 -12.96
N GLY A 106 10.02 13.55 -13.85
CA GLY A 106 11.45 13.37 -13.59
C GLY A 106 11.80 12.09 -12.83
N ALA A 107 10.97 11.06 -12.88
CA ALA A 107 11.37 9.70 -12.47
C ALA A 107 12.09 8.99 -13.63
N ASP A 108 13.06 8.14 -13.30
CA ASP A 108 13.82 7.40 -14.30
C ASP A 108 12.93 6.31 -14.94
N PRO A 109 12.70 6.35 -16.27
CA PRO A 109 11.87 5.36 -16.97
C PRO A 109 12.32 3.92 -16.75
N HIS A 110 13.63 3.67 -16.67
CA HIS A 110 14.16 2.32 -16.47
C HIS A 110 13.71 1.75 -15.12
N ILE A 111 13.82 2.55 -14.07
CA ILE A 111 13.42 2.18 -12.71
C ILE A 111 11.89 2.00 -12.63
N LEU A 112 11.13 2.88 -13.29
CA LEU A 112 9.67 2.75 -13.37
C LEU A 112 9.24 1.44 -14.03
N THR A 113 9.88 1.06 -15.13
CA THR A 113 9.59 -0.20 -15.84
C THR A 113 9.92 -1.41 -14.98
N ARG A 114 11.10 -1.44 -14.33
CA ARG A 114 11.47 -2.53 -13.40
C ARG A 114 10.46 -2.68 -12.26
N ILE A 115 10.01 -1.56 -11.68
CA ILE A 115 8.95 -1.59 -10.66
C ILE A 115 7.64 -2.13 -11.25
N ALA A 116 7.22 -1.66 -12.42
CA ALA A 116 5.97 -2.08 -13.05
C ALA A 116 5.94 -3.60 -13.34
N GLU A 117 7.06 -4.17 -13.79
CA GLU A 117 7.21 -5.62 -14.02
C GLU A 117 6.95 -6.43 -12.74
N GLU A 118 7.59 -6.06 -11.62
CA GLU A 118 7.35 -6.71 -10.32
C GLU A 118 5.90 -6.57 -9.86
N LEU A 119 5.29 -5.41 -10.09
CA LEU A 119 3.88 -5.19 -9.74
C LEU A 119 2.93 -6.03 -10.59
N ASN A 120 3.23 -6.22 -11.88
CA ASN A 120 2.42 -7.07 -12.76
C ASN A 120 2.53 -8.55 -12.38
N MET A 121 3.69 -9.02 -11.90
CA MET A 121 3.82 -10.40 -11.39
C MET A 121 2.95 -10.67 -10.16
N ILE A 122 2.71 -9.65 -9.32
CA ILE A 122 1.79 -9.77 -8.19
C ILE A 122 0.35 -9.99 -8.69
N LYS A 123 -0.04 -9.34 -9.78
CA LYS A 123 -1.35 -9.52 -10.41
C LYS A 123 -1.55 -10.97 -10.85
N VAL A 124 -0.58 -11.53 -11.59
CA VAL A 124 -0.64 -12.90 -12.12
C VAL A 124 -0.79 -13.92 -10.98
N LYS A 125 0.01 -13.80 -9.90
CA LYS A 125 -0.09 -14.70 -8.75
C LYS A 125 -1.43 -14.61 -8.01
N HIS A 126 -2.04 -13.42 -7.96
CA HIS A 126 -3.35 -13.24 -7.36
C HIS A 126 -4.47 -13.87 -8.21
N GLU A 127 -4.33 -13.85 -9.53
CA GLU A 127 -5.27 -14.48 -10.47
C GLU A 127 -5.13 -16.01 -10.48
N GLU A 128 -3.90 -16.55 -10.38
CA GLU A 128 -3.63 -17.99 -10.36
C GLU A 128 -4.10 -18.72 -9.08
N HIS A 129 -4.11 -18.03 -7.93
CA HIS A 129 -4.56 -18.61 -6.65
C HIS A 129 -6.04 -18.30 -6.33
N GLY A 130 -6.74 -17.62 -7.23
CA GLY A 130 -8.13 -17.17 -7.06
C GLY A 130 -9.13 -17.82 -8.01
N GLY A 131 -8.85 -19.04 -8.50
CA GLY A 131 -9.74 -19.86 -9.33
C GLY A 131 -10.23 -21.11 -8.61
#